data_AF-A0A5C8C334-F1
#
_entry.id   AF-A0A5C8C334-F1
#
_cell.length_a   1.000
_cell.length_b   1.000
_cell.length_c   1.000
_cell.angle_alpha   90.00
_cell.angle_beta   90.00
_cell.angle_gamma   90.00
#
_symmetry.space_group_name_H-M   'P 1'
#
loop_
_entity.id
_entity.type
_entity.pdbx_description
1 polymer ?
#
loop_
_entity_poly.entity_id
_entity_poly.type
_entity_poly.pdbx_seq_one_letter_code
_entity_poly.pdbx_strand_id
1 'polypeptide(L)'
;MRKRLRLLPRSGPSSRPSAACSLALFTLSPLLRSLALASTAAPPTERGTELKQHDDALAPPKSSRGSGALSFAAVTAAGVGAIGLLATVSPEQPGHYPTCPFLAISGLYCPGCGSLRAVHALTQGDVLGALERNPLAVALLPFVAFAWVMWGLRIAGRTTWSPSRIRPGWIWGLLVVVLAYWIARNIPGWDWLSPQ
;
A
#
# COMPACT_ATOMS: atom_id res chain seq x y z
N MET A 1 24.90 -19.91 -54.71
CA MET A 1 25.74 -20.27 -53.54
C MET A 1 24.85 -20.79 -52.41
N ARG A 2 25.00 -22.07 -52.05
CA ARG A 2 24.25 -22.76 -50.99
C ARG A 2 25.03 -22.69 -49.68
N LYS A 3 24.37 -22.42 -48.54
CA LYS A 3 24.77 -23.01 -47.25
C LYS A 3 23.53 -23.19 -46.36
N ARG A 4 23.09 -24.45 -46.27
CA ARG A 4 22.12 -24.98 -45.30
C ARG A 4 22.81 -25.02 -43.94
N LEU A 5 22.23 -24.41 -42.90
CA LEU A 5 22.61 -24.71 -41.51
C LEU A 5 21.85 -25.96 -41.06
N ARG A 6 22.63 -27.02 -40.77
CA ARG A 6 22.17 -28.27 -40.19
C ARG A 6 21.99 -28.10 -38.67
N LEU A 7 20.88 -28.66 -38.20
CA LEU A 7 20.61 -29.05 -36.82
C LEU A 7 21.73 -29.94 -36.27
N LEU A 8 22.10 -29.78 -34.99
CA LEU A 8 22.52 -30.90 -34.15
C LEU A 8 22.02 -30.70 -32.70
N PRO A 9 21.42 -31.75 -32.09
CA PRO A 9 21.02 -31.77 -30.70
C PRO A 9 22.20 -32.09 -29.77
N ARG A 10 22.23 -31.49 -28.57
CA ARG A 10 23.23 -31.78 -27.55
C ARG A 10 22.66 -32.75 -26.53
N SER A 11 23.08 -34.01 -26.62
CA SER A 11 22.81 -35.08 -25.67
C SER A 11 24.07 -35.46 -24.89
N GLY A 12 23.90 -35.65 -23.57
CA GLY A 12 24.74 -36.53 -22.74
C GLY A 12 25.27 -35.89 -21.44
N PRO A 13 25.71 -36.68 -20.44
CA PRO A 13 25.42 -38.10 -20.16
C PRO A 13 24.88 -38.37 -18.74
N SER A 14 24.26 -39.54 -18.61
CA SER A 14 23.87 -40.23 -17.38
C SER A 14 25.07 -40.72 -16.57
N SER A 15 25.04 -40.60 -15.24
CA SER A 15 25.90 -41.38 -14.35
C SER A 15 25.25 -41.65 -12.98
N ARG A 16 24.74 -42.87 -12.82
CA ARG A 16 24.68 -43.70 -11.60
C ARG A 16 25.34 -45.05 -11.98
N PRO A 17 25.66 -45.97 -11.06
CA PRO A 17 26.19 -45.89 -9.69
C PRO A 17 27.40 -46.86 -9.47
N SER A 18 28.15 -46.71 -8.36
CA SER A 18 29.01 -47.77 -7.79
C SER A 18 29.27 -47.40 -6.32
N ALA A 19 28.74 -48.08 -5.29
CA ALA A 19 28.96 -49.47 -4.87
C ALA A 19 30.45 -49.78 -4.57
N ALA A 20 31.03 -49.12 -3.55
CA ALA A 20 32.26 -49.55 -2.89
C ALA A 20 32.54 -48.77 -1.59
N CYS A 21 31.67 -48.88 -0.57
CA CYS A 21 32.07 -48.62 0.81
C CYS A 21 31.13 -49.32 1.81
N SER A 22 30.77 -50.55 1.49
CA SER A 22 30.22 -51.51 2.45
C SER A 22 31.35 -52.47 2.76
N LEU A 23 32.06 -52.26 3.87
CA LEU A 23 32.92 -53.25 4.57
C LEU A 23 33.76 -52.53 5.63
N ALA A 24 33.10 -52.02 6.67
CA ALA A 24 33.69 -51.81 7.99
C ALA A 24 32.51 -51.52 8.93
N LEU A 25 32.60 -51.93 10.20
CA LEU A 25 31.55 -51.83 11.23
C LEU A 25 30.61 -53.04 11.33
N PHE A 26 31.13 -54.24 11.03
CA PHE A 26 30.74 -55.43 11.79
C PHE A 26 31.93 -55.78 12.68
N THR A 27 31.84 -55.45 13.98
CA THR A 27 32.26 -56.29 15.12
C THR A 27 32.29 -55.48 16.43
N LEU A 28 31.76 -56.12 17.49
CA LEU A 28 31.88 -55.83 18.93
C LEU A 28 31.00 -54.75 19.57
N SER A 29 29.84 -55.16 20.11
CA SER A 29 29.76 -55.57 21.53
C SER A 29 28.30 -55.77 22.00
N PRO A 30 27.89 -57.01 22.32
CA PRO A 30 26.53 -57.33 22.79
C PRO A 30 26.26 -56.99 24.27
N LEU A 31 27.16 -56.29 24.95
CA LEU A 31 27.16 -56.07 26.41
C LEU A 31 26.46 -54.79 26.88
N LEU A 32 26.19 -53.81 26.01
CA LEU A 32 25.42 -52.61 26.39
C LEU A 32 23.90 -52.79 26.32
N ARG A 33 23.41 -53.92 25.79
CA ARG A 33 21.98 -54.12 25.52
C ARG A 33 21.16 -54.57 26.74
N SER A 34 21.81 -54.94 27.85
CA SER A 34 21.13 -55.61 28.98
C SER A 34 21.00 -54.79 30.27
N LEU A 35 21.59 -53.59 30.37
CA LEU A 35 21.60 -52.83 31.64
C LEU A 35 20.70 -51.59 31.70
N ALA A 36 20.02 -51.22 30.60
CA ALA A 36 19.10 -50.08 30.60
C ALA A 36 17.61 -50.49 30.67
N LEU A 37 17.32 -51.72 31.10
CA LEU A 37 15.97 -52.22 31.40
C LEU A 37 15.50 -51.91 32.83
N ALA A 38 16.26 -51.14 33.62
CA ALA A 38 15.96 -50.89 35.02
C ALA A 38 16.09 -49.41 35.38
N SER A 39 15.11 -48.58 34.98
CA SER A 39 14.93 -47.28 35.64
C SER A 39 13.51 -46.75 35.50
N THR A 40 12.72 -47.10 36.52
CA THR A 40 11.67 -46.30 37.16
C THR A 40 10.56 -45.67 36.32
N ALA A 41 9.34 -46.10 36.65
CA ALA A 41 8.05 -45.54 36.28
C ALA A 41 8.02 -44.00 36.27
N ALA A 42 7.53 -43.44 35.17
CA ALA A 42 7.23 -42.02 35.01
C ALA A 42 5.82 -41.70 35.53
N PRO A 43 5.61 -40.55 36.21
CA PRO A 43 4.30 -40.12 36.71
C PRO A 43 3.32 -39.76 35.57
N PRO A 44 2.00 -39.71 35.84
CA PRO A 44 0.99 -39.46 34.83
C PRO A 44 1.15 -38.08 34.19
N THR A 45 1.04 -38.10 32.86
CA THR A 45 0.99 -37.03 31.87
C THR A 45 0.30 -35.72 32.30
N GLU A 46 1.09 -34.73 32.71
CA GLU A 46 0.76 -33.28 32.71
C GLU A 46 1.06 -32.62 31.33
N ARG A 47 1.32 -33.42 30.30
CA ARG A 47 1.80 -32.94 28.98
C ARG A 47 0.70 -32.36 28.09
N GLY A 48 -0.57 -32.44 28.51
CA GLY A 48 -1.72 -31.96 27.73
C GLY A 48 -2.03 -30.47 27.91
N THR A 49 -1.67 -29.88 29.05
CA THR A 49 -2.04 -28.50 29.40
C THR A 49 -1.02 -27.49 28.87
N GLU A 50 0.27 -27.86 28.88
CA GLU A 50 1.37 -26.98 28.46
C GLU A 50 1.40 -26.74 26.94
N LEU A 51 1.05 -27.76 26.13
CA LEU A 51 0.99 -27.62 24.67
C LEU A 51 -0.10 -26.64 24.23
N LYS A 52 -1.25 -26.67 24.92
CA LYS A 52 -2.37 -25.78 24.60
C LYS A 52 -2.08 -24.32 24.99
N GLN A 53 -1.29 -24.12 26.06
CA GLN A 53 -0.98 -22.80 26.58
C GLN A 53 0.06 -22.04 25.75
N HIS A 54 0.96 -22.74 25.05
CA HIS A 54 1.90 -22.11 24.10
C HIS A 54 1.23 -21.68 22.78
N ASP A 55 0.16 -22.36 22.36
CA ASP A 55 -0.58 -22.00 21.14
C ASP A 55 -1.52 -20.80 21.36
N ASP A 56 -2.06 -20.62 22.58
CA ASP A 56 -2.95 -19.52 22.93
C ASP A 56 -2.22 -18.16 23.07
N ALA A 57 -0.90 -18.18 23.31
CA ALA A 57 -0.07 -16.96 23.39
C ALA A 57 0.25 -16.36 22.00
N LEU A 58 0.03 -17.10 20.92
CA LEU A 58 0.22 -16.65 19.54
C LEU A 58 -1.10 -16.38 18.81
N ALA A 59 -2.20 -16.19 19.55
CA ALA A 59 -3.43 -15.69 18.95
C ALA A 59 -3.19 -14.22 18.52
N PRO A 60 -3.19 -13.89 17.20
CA PRO A 60 -3.01 -12.52 16.76
C PRO A 60 -4.13 -11.65 17.37
N PRO A 61 -3.86 -10.39 17.74
CA PRO A 61 -4.90 -9.51 18.27
C PRO A 61 -6.05 -9.51 17.26
N LYS A 62 -7.22 -9.97 17.72
CA LYS A 62 -8.46 -10.02 16.95
C LYS A 62 -8.70 -8.59 16.45
N SER A 63 -8.32 -8.30 15.20
CA SER A 63 -8.47 -6.96 14.64
C SER A 63 -9.96 -6.69 14.55
N SER A 64 -10.43 -5.95 15.56
CA SER A 64 -11.84 -5.78 15.81
C SER A 64 -12.44 -5.04 14.62
N ARG A 65 -13.61 -5.46 14.15
CA ARG A 65 -14.40 -4.70 13.17
C ARG A 65 -14.55 -3.22 13.55
N GLY A 66 -14.37 -2.87 14.82
CA GLY A 66 -14.32 -1.49 15.33
C GLY A 66 -13.13 -0.65 14.84
N SER A 67 -11.98 -1.26 14.50
CA SER A 67 -10.80 -0.51 14.03
C SER A 67 -11.08 0.26 12.74
N GLY A 68 -11.79 -0.34 11.78
CA GLY A 68 -12.15 0.33 10.52
C GLY A 68 -13.10 1.51 10.70
N ALA A 69 -14.09 1.38 11.58
CA ALA A 69 -15.03 2.45 11.90
C ALA A 69 -14.37 3.62 12.63
N LEU A 70 -13.46 3.32 13.57
CA LEU A 70 -12.67 4.33 14.26
C LEU A 70 -11.76 5.09 13.29
N SER A 71 -11.07 4.40 12.37
CA SER A 71 -10.24 5.06 11.36
C SER A 71 -11.07 5.97 10.45
N PHE A 72 -12.23 5.51 9.99
CA PHE A 72 -13.12 6.34 9.17
C PHE A 72 -13.61 7.58 9.94
N ALA A 73 -14.08 7.40 11.17
CA ALA A 73 -14.52 8.52 12.00
C ALA A 73 -13.38 9.52 12.24
N ALA A 74 -12.18 9.05 12.56
CA ALA A 74 -11.01 9.89 12.79
C ALA A 74 -10.61 10.69 11.54
N VAL A 75 -10.55 10.04 10.36
CA VAL A 75 -10.22 10.74 9.11
C VAL A 75 -11.35 11.70 8.71
N THR A 76 -12.63 11.34 8.96
CA THR A 76 -13.77 12.24 8.72
C THR A 76 -13.64 13.49 9.57
N ALA A 77 -13.42 13.32 10.87
CA ALA A 77 -13.32 14.41 11.82
C ALA A 77 -12.12 15.32 11.50
N ALA A 78 -10.96 14.74 11.17
CA ALA A 78 -9.80 15.50 10.75
C ALA A 78 -10.05 16.28 9.44
N GLY A 79 -10.68 15.66 8.45
CA GLY A 79 -11.03 16.31 7.18
C GLY A 79 -12.01 17.46 7.37
N VAL A 80 -13.09 17.24 8.11
CA VAL A 80 -14.09 18.28 8.44
C VAL A 80 -13.45 19.41 9.25
N GLY A 81 -12.62 19.09 10.24
CA GLY A 81 -11.90 20.09 11.03
C GLY A 81 -10.95 20.93 10.19
N ALA A 82 -10.18 20.31 9.29
CA ALA A 82 -9.29 21.02 8.38
C ALA A 82 -10.05 21.92 7.39
N ILE A 83 -11.16 21.44 6.82
CA ILE A 83 -12.02 22.22 5.93
C ILE A 83 -12.68 23.38 6.69
N GLY A 84 -13.14 23.15 7.93
CA GLY A 84 -13.71 24.20 8.79
C GLY A 84 -12.70 25.28 9.17
N LEU A 85 -11.45 24.89 9.48
CA LEU A 85 -10.36 25.84 9.70
C LEU A 85 -10.09 26.64 8.43
N LEU A 86 -10.01 25.97 7.28
CA LEU A 86 -9.75 26.64 6.02
C LEU A 86 -10.90 27.56 5.61
N ALA A 87 -12.14 27.26 5.98
CA ALA A 87 -13.29 28.13 5.75
C ALA A 87 -13.24 29.44 6.56
N THR A 88 -12.54 29.43 7.71
CA THR A 88 -12.46 30.60 8.61
C THR A 88 -11.14 31.36 8.49
N VAL A 89 -10.03 30.68 8.17
CA VAL A 89 -8.70 31.27 8.00
C VAL A 89 -8.39 31.39 6.51
N SER A 90 -8.46 32.61 5.97
CA SER A 90 -8.27 32.82 4.54
C SER A 90 -6.81 32.58 4.11
N PRO A 91 -6.57 31.71 3.10
CA PRO A 91 -5.24 31.50 2.51
C PRO A 91 -4.80 32.62 1.56
N GLU A 92 -5.65 33.62 1.30
CA GLU A 92 -5.32 34.77 0.45
C GLU A 92 -4.58 35.87 1.23
N GLN A 93 -4.69 35.85 2.56
CA GLN A 93 -4.00 36.80 3.42
C GLN A 93 -2.56 36.31 3.70
N PRO A 94 -1.54 37.17 3.49
CA PRO A 94 -0.16 36.83 3.84
C PRO A 94 -0.02 36.49 5.33
N GLY A 95 0.80 35.49 5.65
CA GLY A 95 1.15 35.13 7.03
C GLY A 95 0.32 33.98 7.65
N HIS A 96 -0.79 33.57 7.05
CA HIS A 96 -1.58 32.43 7.55
C HIS A 96 -1.00 31.06 7.17
N TYR A 97 -0.40 30.95 5.98
CA TYR A 97 0.11 29.69 5.46
C TYR A 97 1.51 29.86 4.86
N PRO A 98 2.40 28.87 5.01
CA PRO A 98 3.73 28.92 4.44
C PRO A 98 3.66 28.90 2.91
N THR A 99 4.68 29.50 2.28
CA THR A 99 4.85 29.43 0.82
C THR A 99 5.17 27.99 0.38
N CYS A 100 4.80 27.66 -0.85
CA CYS A 100 5.05 26.33 -1.41
C CYS A 100 6.56 26.11 -1.58
N PRO A 101 7.16 25.09 -0.90
CA PRO A 101 8.60 24.86 -1.00
C PRO A 101 9.03 24.45 -2.40
N PHE A 102 8.18 23.71 -3.13
CA PHE A 102 8.49 23.30 -4.50
C PHE A 102 8.63 24.51 -5.44
N LEU A 103 7.70 25.46 -5.34
CA LEU A 103 7.75 26.69 -6.12
C LEU A 103 8.95 27.55 -5.71
N ALA A 104 9.23 27.65 -4.40
CA ALA A 104 10.37 28.42 -3.88
C ALA A 104 11.72 27.86 -4.33
N ILE A 105 11.85 26.54 -4.49
CA ILE A 105 13.10 25.87 -4.88
C ILE A 105 13.25 25.79 -6.41
N SER A 106 12.19 25.42 -7.12
CA SER A 106 12.27 25.12 -8.57
C SER A 106 11.84 26.28 -9.47
N GLY A 107 11.09 27.25 -8.95
CA GLY A 107 10.41 28.27 -9.75
C GLY A 107 9.26 27.72 -10.61
N LEU A 108 8.94 26.42 -10.53
CA LEU A 108 7.88 25.78 -11.31
C LEU A 108 6.64 25.54 -10.45
N TYR A 109 5.47 25.57 -11.09
CA TYR A 109 4.22 25.19 -10.45
C TYR A 109 4.05 23.67 -10.47
N CYS A 110 3.90 23.04 -9.30
CA CYS A 110 3.53 21.62 -9.21
C CYS A 110 2.03 21.44 -9.51
N PRO A 111 1.52 20.24 -9.82
CA PRO A 111 0.09 20.05 -10.12
C PRO A 111 -0.84 20.41 -8.94
N GLY A 112 -0.32 20.42 -7.71
CA GLY A 112 -1.06 20.83 -6.50
C GLY A 112 -1.01 22.33 -6.17
N CYS A 113 -0.23 23.15 -6.89
CA CYS A 113 -0.20 24.59 -6.63
C CYS A 113 -1.60 25.19 -6.82
N GLY A 114 -2.06 25.95 -5.84
CA GLY A 114 -3.40 26.57 -5.82
C GLY A 114 -4.50 25.74 -5.14
N SER A 115 -4.28 24.46 -4.83
CA SER A 115 -5.35 23.59 -4.28
C SER A 115 -5.91 24.09 -2.94
N LEU A 116 -5.07 24.65 -2.07
CA LEU A 116 -5.53 25.20 -0.79
C LEU A 116 -6.50 26.37 -0.99
N ARG A 117 -6.18 27.28 -1.92
CA ARG A 117 -7.02 28.42 -2.29
C ARG A 117 -8.29 27.96 -3.01
N ALA A 118 -8.20 26.94 -3.86
CA ALA A 118 -9.36 26.33 -4.51
C ALA A 118 -10.33 25.71 -3.48
N VAL A 119 -9.83 24.99 -2.48
CA VAL A 119 -10.70 24.43 -1.41
C VAL A 119 -11.34 25.54 -0.59
N HIS A 120 -10.63 26.63 -0.28
CA HIS A 120 -11.23 27.80 0.37
C HIS A 120 -12.34 28.44 -0.48
N ALA A 121 -12.12 28.65 -1.78
CA ALA A 121 -13.15 29.18 -2.67
C ALA A 121 -14.41 28.27 -2.67
N LEU A 122 -14.23 26.96 -2.69
CA LEU A 122 -15.34 26.00 -2.59
C LEU A 122 -16.09 26.07 -1.26
N THR A 123 -15.42 26.37 -0.13
CA THR A 123 -16.12 26.54 1.15
C THR A 123 -16.93 27.83 1.21
N GLN A 124 -16.57 28.84 0.40
CA GLN A 124 -17.36 30.05 0.21
C GLN A 124 -18.47 29.90 -0.86
N GLY A 125 -18.54 28.75 -1.55
CA GLY A 125 -19.49 28.50 -2.63
C GLY A 125 -19.06 29.03 -4.00
N ASP A 126 -17.82 29.52 -4.13
CA ASP A 126 -17.26 30.02 -5.39
C ASP A 126 -16.59 28.89 -6.18
N VAL A 127 -17.37 28.25 -7.05
CA VAL A 127 -16.90 27.16 -7.91
C VAL A 127 -16.04 27.68 -9.07
N LEU A 128 -16.35 28.85 -9.61
CA LEU A 128 -15.59 29.44 -10.72
C LEU A 128 -14.21 29.86 -10.24
N GLY A 129 -14.12 30.57 -9.11
CA GLY A 129 -12.85 30.91 -8.50
C GLY A 129 -12.04 29.67 -8.13
N ALA A 130 -12.69 28.58 -7.67
CA ALA A 130 -11.97 27.33 -7.42
C ALA A 130 -11.35 26.72 -8.69
N LEU A 131 -12.07 26.76 -9.82
CA LEU A 131 -11.59 26.28 -11.12
C LEU A 131 -10.44 27.13 -11.65
N GLU A 132 -10.49 28.46 -11.47
CA GLU A 132 -9.39 29.35 -11.84
C GLU A 132 -8.14 29.09 -11.01
N ARG A 133 -8.30 28.76 -9.72
CA ARG A 133 -7.18 28.49 -8.81
C ARG A 133 -6.53 27.12 -9.09
N ASN A 134 -7.32 26.06 -9.27
CA ASN A 134 -6.82 24.73 -9.65
C ASN A 134 -7.93 23.83 -10.24
N PRO A 135 -8.06 23.75 -11.58
CA PRO A 135 -9.11 22.97 -12.21
C PRO A 135 -8.93 21.46 -12.01
N LEU A 136 -7.69 20.98 -11.91
CA LEU A 136 -7.42 19.56 -11.65
C LEU A 136 -7.91 19.14 -10.26
N ALA A 137 -7.72 19.98 -9.24
CA ALA A 137 -8.19 19.71 -7.88
C ALA A 137 -9.72 19.62 -7.85
N VAL A 138 -10.41 20.57 -8.48
CA VAL A 138 -11.88 20.57 -8.58
C VAL A 138 -12.38 19.33 -9.33
N ALA A 139 -11.74 18.95 -10.44
CA ALA A 139 -12.10 17.76 -11.20
C ALA A 139 -11.89 16.45 -10.42
N LEU A 140 -10.91 16.39 -9.51
CA LEU A 140 -10.63 15.21 -8.69
C LEU A 140 -11.55 15.07 -7.48
N LEU A 141 -12.16 16.15 -6.99
CA LEU A 141 -13.08 16.11 -5.83
C LEU A 141 -14.20 15.08 -5.94
N PRO A 142 -14.96 14.96 -7.04
CA PRO A 142 -16.02 13.95 -7.14
C PRO A 142 -15.48 12.52 -7.00
N PHE A 143 -14.27 12.24 -7.48
CA PHE A 143 -13.64 10.93 -7.34
C PHE A 143 -13.23 10.65 -5.89
N VAL A 144 -12.69 11.66 -5.19
CA VAL A 144 -12.37 11.58 -3.76
C VAL A 144 -13.63 11.37 -2.94
N ALA A 145 -14.70 12.13 -3.21
CA ALA A 145 -15.99 11.99 -2.54
C ALA A 145 -16.61 10.60 -2.80
N PHE A 146 -16.54 10.10 -4.03
CA PHE A 146 -16.99 8.75 -4.37
C PHE A 146 -16.20 7.69 -3.59
N ALA A 147 -14.87 7.75 -3.60
CA ALA A 147 -14.02 6.82 -2.88
C ALA A 147 -14.30 6.85 -1.37
N TRP A 148 -14.54 8.04 -0.82
CA TRP A 148 -14.91 8.25 0.58
C TRP A 148 -16.24 7.59 0.94
N VAL A 149 -17.29 7.84 0.15
CA VAL A 149 -18.61 7.22 0.33
C VAL A 149 -18.53 5.71 0.22
N MET A 150 -17.83 5.19 -0.78
CA MET A 150 -17.65 3.74 -0.96
C MET A 150 -16.86 3.11 0.19
N TRP A 151 -15.90 3.81 0.76
CA TRP A 151 -15.19 3.38 1.96
C TRP A 151 -16.12 3.31 3.18
N GLY A 152 -16.94 4.35 3.40
CA GLY A 152 -17.94 4.36 4.46
C GLY A 152 -18.99 3.24 4.31
N LEU A 153 -19.50 3.02 3.09
CA LEU A 153 -20.40 1.91 2.78
C LEU A 153 -19.76 0.54 3.03
N ARG A 154 -18.46 0.40 2.75
CA ARG A 154 -17.72 -0.83 3.01
C ARG A 154 -17.63 -1.12 4.50
N ILE A 155 -17.33 -0.10 5.31
CA ILE A 155 -17.28 -0.22 6.78
C ILE A 155 -18.67 -0.57 7.33
N ALA A 156 -19.73 -0.01 6.75
CA ALA A 156 -21.11 -0.35 7.08
C ALA A 156 -21.55 -1.73 6.58
N GLY A 157 -20.69 -2.50 5.90
CA GLY A 157 -21.00 -3.82 5.34
C GLY A 157 -21.97 -3.79 4.15
N ARG A 158 -22.22 -2.61 3.55
CA ARG A 158 -23.19 -2.39 2.47
C ARG A 158 -22.62 -2.54 1.07
N THR A 159 -21.30 -2.69 0.94
CA THR A 159 -20.63 -2.93 -0.33
C THR A 159 -19.37 -3.76 -0.14
N THR A 160 -19.01 -4.52 -1.16
CA THR A 160 -17.73 -5.23 -1.21
C THR A 160 -16.65 -4.42 -1.94
N TRP A 161 -16.95 -3.23 -2.45
CA TRP A 161 -16.00 -2.39 -3.19
C TRP A 161 -14.64 -2.31 -2.50
N SER A 162 -13.58 -2.37 -3.29
CA SER A 162 -12.21 -2.36 -2.79
C SER A 162 -11.34 -1.54 -3.74
N PRO A 163 -10.55 -0.57 -3.25
CA PRO A 163 -9.60 0.18 -4.07
C PRO A 163 -8.60 -0.73 -4.80
N SER A 164 -8.28 -1.89 -4.25
CA SER A 164 -7.39 -2.88 -4.89
C SER A 164 -7.92 -3.44 -6.21
N ARG A 165 -9.19 -3.22 -6.54
CA ARG A 165 -9.80 -3.65 -7.81
C ARG A 165 -9.73 -2.58 -8.91
N ILE A 166 -9.12 -1.42 -8.64
CA ILE A 166 -8.87 -0.41 -9.66
C ILE A 166 -7.87 -0.98 -10.67
N ARG A 167 -8.25 -1.00 -11.96
CA ARG A 167 -7.37 -1.52 -13.02
C ARG A 167 -6.13 -0.63 -13.15
N PRO A 168 -4.93 -1.20 -13.35
CA PRO A 168 -3.69 -0.43 -13.50
C PRO A 168 -3.77 0.65 -14.59
N GLY A 169 -4.53 0.42 -15.67
CA GLY A 169 -4.74 1.40 -16.73
C GLY A 169 -5.34 2.72 -16.25
N TRP A 170 -6.21 2.73 -15.24
CA TRP A 170 -6.76 3.96 -14.66
C TRP A 170 -5.70 4.75 -13.89
N ILE A 171 -4.79 4.05 -13.20
CA ILE A 171 -3.69 4.68 -12.46
C ILE A 171 -2.72 5.34 -13.43
N TRP A 172 -2.34 4.63 -14.50
CA TRP A 172 -1.52 5.19 -15.57
C TRP A 172 -2.22 6.34 -16.30
N GLY A 173 -3.52 6.22 -16.57
CA GLY A 173 -4.31 7.30 -17.15
C GLY A 173 -4.32 8.56 -16.29
N LEU A 174 -4.56 8.41 -14.99
CA LEU A 174 -4.49 9.52 -14.04
C LEU A 174 -3.09 10.15 -14.01
N LEU A 175 -2.04 9.33 -13.99
CA LEU A 175 -0.66 9.82 -14.03
C LEU A 175 -0.39 10.64 -15.29
N VAL A 176 -0.80 10.14 -16.47
CA VAL A 176 -0.67 10.87 -17.73
C VAL A 176 -1.42 12.20 -17.69
N VAL A 177 -2.64 12.22 -17.16
CA VAL A 177 -3.42 13.47 -16.99
C VAL A 177 -2.71 14.45 -16.07
N VAL A 178 -2.22 14.00 -14.92
CA VAL A 178 -1.49 14.83 -13.95
C VAL A 178 -0.22 15.40 -14.56
N LEU A 179 0.55 14.60 -15.30
CA LEU A 179 1.76 15.04 -15.98
C LEU A 179 1.45 16.01 -17.13
N ALA A 180 0.44 15.73 -17.95
CA ALA A 180 0.00 16.63 -19.00
C ALA A 180 -0.44 17.99 -18.45
N TYR A 181 -1.21 17.99 -17.35
CA TYR A 181 -1.61 19.20 -16.64
C TYR A 181 -0.40 19.94 -16.05
N TRP A 182 0.54 19.21 -15.47
CA TRP A 182 1.76 19.80 -14.91
C TRP A 182 2.63 20.46 -16.00
N ILE A 183 2.77 19.84 -17.17
CA ILE A 183 3.48 20.43 -18.29
C ILE A 183 2.72 21.67 -18.78
N ALA A 184 1.42 21.52 -19.07
CA ALA A 184 0.58 22.58 -19.63
C ALA A 184 0.60 23.86 -18.79
N ARG A 185 0.61 23.75 -17.46
CA ARG A 185 0.62 24.92 -16.56
C ARG A 185 1.96 25.64 -16.44
N ASN A 186 3.04 25.07 -16.97
CA ASN A 186 4.38 25.67 -16.96
C ASN A 186 4.81 26.14 -18.36
N ILE A 187 3.90 26.12 -19.35
CA ILE A 187 4.18 26.65 -20.70
C ILE A 187 4.02 28.17 -20.69
N PRO A 188 5.04 28.95 -21.11
CA PRO A 188 4.94 30.40 -21.19
C PRO A 188 3.85 30.81 -22.20
N GLY A 189 2.95 31.71 -21.80
CA GLY A 189 1.82 32.18 -22.62
C GLY A 189 0.49 31.46 -22.36
N TRP A 190 0.44 30.48 -21.45
CA TRP A 190 -0.78 29.79 -20.99
C TRP A 190 -1.13 30.15 -19.55
N ASP A 191 -1.18 31.45 -19.27
CA ASP A 191 -1.29 31.99 -17.91
C ASP A 191 -2.64 31.68 -17.24
N TRP A 192 -3.68 31.38 -18.03
CA TRP A 192 -5.00 30.97 -17.52
C TRP A 192 -4.98 29.70 -16.67
N LEU A 193 -3.96 28.84 -16.82
CA LEU A 193 -3.79 27.60 -16.05
C LEU A 193 -2.79 27.75 -14.90
N SER A 194 -2.07 28.88 -14.88
CA SER A 194 -1.19 29.26 -13.79
C SER A 194 -2.04 29.84 -12.65
N PRO A 195 -1.78 29.45 -11.39
CA PRO A 195 -2.61 29.88 -10.28
C PRO A 195 -2.33 31.35 -9.99
N GLN A 196 -3.29 32.22 -10.32
CA GLN A 196 -3.27 33.65 -9.97
C GLN A 196 -3.39 33.83 -8.46
#